data_AF-A0A1M2KED6-F1
#
_entry.id   AF-A0A1M2KED6-F1
#
_cell.length_a   1.000
_cell.length_b   1.000
_cell.length_c   1.000
_cell.angle_alpha   90.00
_cell.angle_beta   90.00
_cell.angle_gamma   90.00
#
_symmetry.space_group_name_H-M   'P 1'
#
loop_
_entity.id
_entity.type
_entity.pdbx_description
1 polymer ?
#
loop_
_entity_poly.entity_id
_entity_poly.type
_entity_poly.pdbx_seq_one_letter_code
_entity_poly.pdbx_strand_id
1 'polypeptide(L)'
;MSRTLEQKIAEAEARLQRLKAKSRSLDTAQKVIVGAAMLARVRRPEEAQLRAFLLQFLRKEVTRQADVNRLQPLINELEKLPRPPAKPQNH
;
A
#
# COMPACT_ATOMS: atom_id res chain seq x y z
N MET A 1 -9.19 -49.40 6.56
CA MET A 1 -7.88 -48.89 7.01
C MET A 1 -8.04 -47.45 7.46
N SER A 2 -8.03 -47.19 8.77
CA SER A 2 -8.00 -45.83 9.34
C SER A 2 -6.69 -45.14 8.99
N ARG A 3 -6.74 -43.85 8.61
CA ARG A 3 -5.53 -43.06 8.34
C ARG A 3 -4.59 -43.12 9.55
N THR A 4 -3.30 -43.36 9.30
CA THR A 4 -2.28 -43.35 10.36
C THR A 4 -2.18 -41.97 10.98
N LEU A 5 -1.68 -41.87 12.22
CA LEU A 5 -1.51 -40.59 12.90
C LEU A 5 -0.63 -39.63 12.07
N GLU A 6 0.43 -40.15 11.48
CA GLU A 6 1.34 -39.40 10.60
C GLU A 6 0.63 -38.82 9.37
N GLN A 7 -0.25 -39.60 8.73
CA GLN A 7 -1.03 -39.11 7.59
C GLN A 7 -1.97 -37.97 7.99
N LYS A 8 -2.58 -38.06 9.18
CA LYS A 8 -3.44 -36.99 9.72
C LYS A 8 -2.64 -35.73 10.05
N ILE A 9 -1.43 -35.87 10.60
CA ILE A 9 -0.51 -34.75 10.86
C ILE A 9 -0.11 -34.08 9.54
N ALA A 10 0.32 -34.85 8.55
CA ALA A 10 0.72 -34.33 7.24
C ALA A 10 -0.42 -33.58 6.53
N GLU A 11 -1.66 -34.07 6.60
CA GLU A 11 -2.84 -33.40 6.04
C GLU A 11 -3.15 -32.08 6.76
N ALA A 12 -3.05 -32.06 8.10
CA ALA A 12 -3.24 -30.85 8.90
C ALA A 12 -2.17 -29.79 8.60
N GLU A 13 -0.90 -30.19 8.48
CA GLU A 13 0.21 -29.31 8.12
C GLU A 13 0.04 -28.73 6.70
N ALA A 14 -0.32 -29.56 5.72
CA ALA A 14 -0.59 -29.11 4.36
C ALA A 14 -1.75 -28.11 4.32
N ARG A 15 -2.82 -28.36 5.08
CA ARG A 15 -3.95 -27.43 5.20
C ARG A 15 -3.53 -26.11 5.86
N LEU A 16 -2.71 -26.17 6.91
CA LEU A 16 -2.19 -24.97 7.57
C LEU A 16 -1.33 -24.14 6.62
N GLN A 17 -0.45 -24.77 5.83
CA GLN A 17 0.38 -24.08 4.85
C GLN A 17 -0.47 -23.37 3.78
N ARG A 18 -1.52 -24.03 3.27
CA ARG A 18 -2.46 -23.42 2.30
C ARG A 18 -3.19 -22.23 2.89
N LEU A 19 -3.68 -22.33 4.13
CA LEU A 19 -4.36 -21.22 4.81
C LEU A 19 -3.41 -20.04 5.03
N LYS A 20 -2.16 -20.30 5.45
CA LYS A 20 -1.12 -19.26 5.58
C LYS A 20 -0.83 -18.59 4.24
N ALA A 21 -0.73 -19.35 3.15
CA ALA A 21 -0.51 -18.81 1.81
C ALA A 21 -1.69 -17.93 1.36
N LYS A 22 -2.93 -18.38 1.57
CA LYS A 22 -4.14 -17.60 1.26
C LYS A 22 -4.19 -16.30 2.06
N SER A 23 -3.84 -16.35 3.35
CA SER A 23 -3.78 -15.18 4.21
C SER A 23 -2.76 -14.15 3.70
N ARG A 24 -1.53 -14.57 3.38
CA ARG A 24 -0.51 -13.68 2.80
C ARG A 24 -0.93 -13.07 1.46
N SER A 25 -1.59 -13.87 0.62
CA SER A 25 -2.12 -13.37 -0.66
C SER A 25 -3.19 -12.30 -0.46
N LEU A 26 -4.09 -12.49 0.52
CA LEU A 26 -5.13 -11.52 0.84
C LEU A 26 -4.54 -10.22 1.39
N ASP A 27 -3.61 -10.31 2.35
CA ASP A 27 -2.91 -9.16 2.92
C ASP A 27 -2.18 -8.35 1.84
N THR A 28 -1.50 -9.04 0.91
CA THR A 28 -0.84 -8.39 -0.25
C THR A 28 -1.86 -7.67 -1.13
N ALA A 29 -2.98 -8.32 -1.47
CA ALA A 29 -4.02 -7.71 -2.29
C ALA A 29 -4.64 -6.48 -1.62
N GLN A 30 -4.92 -6.55 -0.31
CA GLN A 30 -5.47 -5.42 0.43
C GLN A 30 -4.51 -4.22 0.43
N LYS A 31 -3.22 -4.45 0.68
CA LYS A 31 -2.19 -3.39 0.61
C LYS A 31 -2.12 -2.73 -0.76
N VAL A 32 -2.15 -3.52 -1.83
CA VAL A 32 -2.13 -3.01 -3.21
C VAL A 32 -3.38 -2.20 -3.52
N ILE A 33 -4.57 -2.69 -3.17
CA ILE A 33 -5.85 -2.01 -3.43
C ILE A 33 -5.90 -0.67 -2.69
N VAL A 34 -5.57 -0.66 -1.40
CA VAL A 34 -5.56 0.56 -0.57
C VAL A 34 -4.53 1.56 -1.09
N GLY A 35 -3.31 1.10 -1.40
CA GLY A 35 -2.25 1.95 -1.96
C GLY A 35 -2.67 2.58 -3.30
N ALA A 36 -3.24 1.79 -4.21
CA ALA A 36 -3.71 2.27 -5.50
C ALA A 36 -4.84 3.31 -5.35
N ALA A 37 -5.82 3.06 -4.47
CA ALA A 37 -6.90 3.99 -4.19
C ALA A 37 -6.40 5.31 -3.59
N MET A 38 -5.47 5.24 -2.65
CA MET A 38 -4.84 6.42 -2.05
C MET A 38 -4.07 7.24 -3.09
N LEU A 39 -3.27 6.59 -3.94
CA LEU A 39 -2.53 7.25 -5.01
C LEU A 39 -3.45 7.92 -6.03
N ALA A 40 -4.58 7.28 -6.38
CA ALA A 40 -5.58 7.91 -7.24
C ALA A 40 -6.22 9.14 -6.58
N ARG A 41 -6.42 9.12 -5.26
CA ARG A 41 -7.01 10.23 -4.51
C ARG A 41 -6.08 11.44 -4.42
N VAL A 42 -4.82 11.24 -4.03
CA VAL A 42 -3.86 12.35 -3.83
C VAL A 42 -3.48 13.06 -5.13
N ARG A 43 -3.67 12.41 -6.28
CA ARG A 43 -3.46 13.02 -7.60
C ARG A 43 -4.49 14.09 -7.94
N ARG A 44 -5.64 14.13 -7.24
CA ARG A 44 -6.66 15.12 -7.52
C ARG A 44 -6.24 16.51 -6.99
N PRO A 45 -6.49 17.61 -7.72
CA PRO A 45 -6.09 18.94 -7.30
C PRO A 45 -6.64 19.33 -5.92
N GLU A 46 -7.89 19.00 -5.62
CA GLU A 46 -8.55 19.32 -4.34
C GLU A 46 -7.88 18.65 -3.12
N GLU A 47 -7.12 17.57 -3.33
CA GLU A 47 -6.45 16.81 -2.28
C GLU A 47 -5.00 17.23 -2.03
N ALA A 48 -4.66 18.49 -2.31
CA ALA A 48 -3.31 19.00 -2.14
C ALA A 48 -2.75 18.82 -0.71
N GLN A 49 -3.59 18.96 0.32
CA GLN A 49 -3.17 18.75 1.71
C GLN A 49 -2.82 17.28 1.98
N LEU A 50 -3.65 16.35 1.52
CA LEU A 50 -3.41 14.92 1.67
C LEU A 50 -2.16 14.48 0.91
N ARG A 51 -1.93 15.04 -0.27
CA ARG A 51 -0.70 14.83 -1.05
C ARG A 51 0.53 15.32 -0.32
N ALA A 52 0.49 16.51 0.28
CA ALA A 52 1.60 17.04 1.06
C ALA A 52 1.91 16.17 2.28
N PHE A 53 0.88 15.71 2.99
CA PHE A 53 1.03 14.76 4.09
C PHE A 53 1.70 13.46 3.63
N LEU A 54 1.24 12.86 2.52
CA LEU A 54 1.82 11.63 1.98
C LEU A 54 3.30 11.82 1.61
N LEU A 55 3.66 12.93 0.96
CA LEU A 55 5.04 13.24 0.60
C LEU A 55 5.95 13.34 1.84
N GLN A 56 5.48 14.03 2.90
CA GLN A 56 6.22 14.12 4.15
C GLN A 56 6.35 12.76 4.83
N PHE A 57 5.27 11.98 4.86
CA PHE A 57 5.26 10.64 5.43
C PHE A 57 6.26 9.71 4.72
N LEU A 58 6.24 9.68 3.38
CA LEU A 58 7.15 8.83 2.59
C LEU A 58 8.62 9.20 2.84
N ARG A 59 8.94 10.49 2.93
CA ARG A 59 10.32 10.96 3.22
C ARG A 59 10.79 10.58 4.62
N LYS A 60 9.88 10.47 5.59
CA LYS A 60 10.20 10.13 6.98
C LYS A 60 10.33 8.62 7.19
N GLU A 61 9.37 7.85 6.67
CA GLU A 61 9.24 6.43 7.00
C GLU A 61 9.99 5.50 6.03
N VAL A 62 10.19 5.92 4.77
CA VAL A 62 10.95 5.11 3.79
C VAL A 62 12.42 5.49 3.87
N THR A 63 13.18 4.73 4.66
CA THR A 63 14.60 5.02 4.94
C THR A 63 15.57 4.13 4.15
N ARG A 64 15.12 2.97 3.66
CA ARG A 64 15.97 2.06 2.88
C ARG A 64 16.23 2.65 1.50
N GLN A 65 17.51 2.88 1.17
CA GLN A 65 17.91 3.56 -0.07
C GLN A 65 17.31 2.94 -1.34
N ALA A 66 17.24 1.60 -1.41
CA ALA A 66 16.64 0.91 -2.56
C ALA A 66 15.15 1.27 -2.76
N ASP A 67 14.40 1.43 -1.67
CA ASP A 67 12.99 1.79 -1.71
C ASP A 67 12.81 3.29 -1.97
N VAL A 68 13.67 4.13 -1.40
CA VAL A 68 13.74 5.57 -1.73
C VAL A 68 13.94 5.77 -3.23
N ASN A 69 14.94 5.10 -3.81
CA ASN A 69 15.24 5.18 -5.25
C ASN A 69 14.05 4.71 -6.11
N ARG A 70 13.35 3.65 -5.67
CA ARG A 70 12.17 3.13 -6.36
C ARG A 70 11.00 4.12 -6.33
N LEU A 71 10.82 4.86 -5.23
CA LEU A 71 9.71 5.81 -5.07
C LEU A 71 10.01 7.20 -5.62
N GLN A 72 11.28 7.53 -5.89
CA GLN A 72 11.67 8.86 -6.36
C GLN A 72 10.89 9.37 -7.58
N PRO A 73 10.62 8.55 -8.63
CA PRO A 73 9.82 9.01 -9.77
C PRO A 73 8.40 9.42 -9.38
N LEU A 74 7.77 8.66 -8.47
CA LEU A 74 6.43 8.96 -7.97
C LEU A 74 6.42 10.22 -7.10
N ILE A 75 7.41 10.38 -6.23
CA ILE A 75 7.57 11.59 -5.41
C ILE A 75 7.69 12.83 -6.32
N ASN A 76 8.53 12.76 -7.34
CA ASN A 76 8.73 13.83 -8.31
C ASN A 76 7.45 14.15 -9.11
N GLU A 77 6.65 13.14 -9.46
CA GLU A 77 5.35 13.32 -10.11
C GLU A 77 4.41 14.12 -9.21
N LEU A 78 4.22 13.66 -7.96
CA LEU A 78 3.27 14.24 -7.02
C LEU A 78 3.62 15.68 -6.62
N GLU A 79 4.91 16.02 -6.54
CA GLU A 79 5.38 17.38 -6.25
C GLU A 79 5.05 18.39 -7.36
N LYS A 80 4.96 17.93 -8.61
CA LYS A 80 4.66 18.78 -9.77
C LYS A 80 3.16 19.01 -9.97
N LEU A 81 2.30 18.29 -9.25
CA LEU A 81 0.85 18.41 -9.44
C LEU A 81 0.33 19.76 -8.93
N PRO A 82 -0.58 20.40 -9.68
CA PRO A 82 -1.10 21.70 -9.34
C PRO A 82 -1.84 21.66 -8.00
N ARG A 83 -1.73 22.76 -7.27
CA ARG A 83 -2.58 23.04 -6.11
C ARG A 83 -3.86 23.72 -6.60
N PRO A 84 -4.99 23.51 -5.91
CA PRO A 84 -6.24 24.13 -6.32
C PRO A 84 -6.08 25.66 -6.14
N PRO A 85 -6.69 26.46 -7.03
CA PRO A 85 -6.64 27.91 -6.91
C PRO A 85 -7.23 28.34 -5.57
N ALA A 86 -6.62 29.34 -4.92
CA ALA A 86 -7.16 29.92 -3.70
C ALA A 86 -8.59 30.40 -3.98
N LYS A 87 -9.56 29.98 -3.16
CA LYS A 87 -10.93 30.47 -3.27
C LYS A 87 -10.90 32.00 -3.10
N PRO A 88 -11.55 32.78 -3.97
CA PRO A 88 -11.65 34.22 -3.77
C PRO A 88 -12.31 34.48 -2.41
N GLN A 89 -11.64 35.28 -1.58
CA GLN A 89 -12.20 35.78 -0.33
C GLN A 89 -13.28 36.80 -0.71
N ASN A 90 -14.54 36.37 -0.67
CA ASN A 90 -15.65 37.32 -0.70
C ASN A 90 -15.69 37.98 0.68
N HIS A 91 -15.27 39.24 0.73
CA HIS A 91 -15.46 40.15 1.86
C HIS A 91 -16.87 40.75 1.84
#